data_AF-A0A2G6NT40-F1
#
_entry.id   AF-A0A2G6NT40-F1
#
_cell.length_a   1.000
_cell.length_b   1.000
_cell.length_c   1.000
_cell.angle_alpha   90.00
_cell.angle_beta   90.00
_cell.angle_gamma   90.00
#
_symmetry.space_group_name_H-M   'P 1'
#
loop_
_entity.id
_entity.type
_entity.pdbx_description
1 polymer ?
#
loop_
_entity_poly.entity_id
_entity_poly.type
_entity_poly.pdbx_seq_one_letter_code
_entity_poly.pdbx_strand_id
1 'polypeptide(L)' 'MSGHPAAVSPLVLFDREQSRDRRHLLAGVDEAGRGCWAGPVVAAAVILPDDADLA' A
#
# COMPACT_ATOMS: atom_id res chain seq x y z
N MET A 1 20.36 -18.40 -11.72
CA MET A 1 19.52 -17.22 -11.38
C MET A 1 18.25 -17.74 -10.72
N SER A 2 18.36 -18.14 -9.45
CA SER A 2 17.23 -18.68 -8.68
C SER A 2 16.56 -17.51 -7.99
N GLY A 3 15.47 -17.02 -8.56
CA GLY A 3 14.56 -16.12 -7.85
C GLY A 3 13.92 -16.92 -6.73
N HIS A 4 14.23 -16.59 -5.48
CA HIS A 4 13.38 -16.99 -4.37
C HIS A 4 11.99 -16.41 -4.65
N PRO A 5 10.89 -17.19 -4.59
CA PRO A 5 9.58 -16.59 -4.54
C PRO A 5 9.53 -15.79 -3.24
N ALA A 6 9.69 -14.46 -3.34
CA ALA A 6 9.51 -13.58 -2.19
C ALA A 6 8.10 -13.85 -1.65
N ALA A 7 8.02 -14.20 -0.37
CA ALA A 7 6.74 -14.39 0.29
C ALA A 7 5.90 -13.13 0.06
N VAL A 8 4.73 -13.29 -0.58
CA VAL A 8 3.84 -12.16 -0.86
C VAL A 8 3.47 -11.51 0.47
N SER A 9 3.69 -10.21 0.59
CA SER A 9 3.37 -9.46 1.81
C SER A 9 1.89 -9.65 2.19
N PRO A 10 1.57 -9.85 3.48
CA PRO A 10 0.18 -9.89 3.95
C PRO A 10 -0.65 -8.66 3.54
N LEU A 11 -0.01 -7.50 3.39
CA LEU A 11 -0.67 -6.27 2.93
C LEU A 11 -1.12 -6.38 1.46
N VAL A 12 -0.27 -6.97 0.60
CA VAL A 12 -0.61 -7.21 -0.81
C VAL A 12 -1.74 -8.24 -0.94
N LEU A 13 -1.79 -9.23 -0.03
CA LEU A 13 -2.90 -10.19 0.01
C LEU A 13 -4.22 -9.50 0.40
N PHE A 14 -4.18 -8.66 1.44
CA PHE A 14 -5.34 -7.87 1.85
C PHE A 14 -5.86 -6.99 0.71
N ASP A 15 -4.98 -6.26 0.03
CA ASP A 15 -5.36 -5.39 -1.09
C ASP A 15 -6.04 -6.18 -2.21
N ARG A 16 -5.50 -7.35 -2.55
CA ARG A 16 -6.08 -8.25 -3.56
C ARG A 16 -7.45 -8.80 -3.14
N GLU A 17 -7.63 -9.14 -1.88
CA GLU A 17 -8.91 -9.64 -1.36
C GLU A 17 -9.99 -8.56 -1.40
N GLN A 18 -9.66 -7.33 -1.03
CA GLN A 18 -10.62 -6.22 -1.01
C GLN A 18 -10.92 -5.68 -2.42
N SER A 19 -9.94 -5.72 -3.33
CA SER A 19 -10.11 -5.21 -4.70
C SER A 19 -10.81 -6.20 -5.64
N ARG A 20 -10.87 -7.49 -5.28
CA ARG A 20 -11.38 -8.60 -6.12
C ARG A 20 -12.77 -8.38 -6.70
N ASP A 21 -13.67 -7.80 -5.93
CA ASP A 21 -15.05 -7.57 -6.37
C ASP A 21 -15.32 -6.12 -6.82
N ARG A 22 -14.28 -5.24 -6.84
CA ARG A 22 -14.38 -3.81 -7.20
C ARG A 22 -15.56 -3.06 -6.57
N ARG A 23 -16.07 -3.55 -5.44
CA ARG A 23 -17.25 -2.99 -4.78
C ARG A 23 -16.95 -1.65 -4.13
N HIS A 24 -15.69 -1.42 -3.74
CA HIS A 24 -15.23 -0.22 -3.09
C HIS A 24 -13.86 0.18 -3.63
N LEU A 25 -13.58 1.49 -3.63
CA LEU A 25 -12.24 2.01 -3.86
C LEU A 25 -11.42 1.77 -2.58
N LEU A 26 -10.29 1.07 -2.72
CA LEU A 26 -9.35 0.86 -1.62
C LEU A 26 -8.26 1.92 -1.67
N ALA A 27 -8.07 2.64 -0.56
CA ALA A 27 -6.98 3.59 -0.41
C ALA A 27 -6.06 3.15 0.73
N GLY A 28 -4.75 3.06 0.44
CA GLY A 28 -3.72 2.96 1.48
C GLY A 28 -3.47 4.33 2.09
N VAL A 29 -3.24 4.40 3.40
CA VAL A 29 -3.02 5.64 4.14
C VAL A 29 -1.75 5.52 4.98
N ASP A 30 -0.92 6.54 4.94
CA ASP A 30 0.28 6.64 5.78
C ASP A 30 0.62 8.11 6.07
N GLU A 31 1.45 8.34 7.08
CA GLU A 31 1.90 9.66 7.49
C GLU A 31 3.42 9.80 7.63
N ALA A 32 3.91 10.99 7.32
CA ALA A 32 5.29 11.38 7.57
C ALA A 32 5.35 12.60 8.51
N GLY A 33 6.38 12.63 9.35
CA GLY A 33 6.67 13.78 10.21
C GLY A 33 6.33 13.63 11.69
N ARG A 34 5.73 12.51 12.14
CA ARG A 34 5.32 12.33 13.55
C ARG A 34 6.47 12.46 14.57
N GLY A 35 7.70 12.16 14.14
CA GLY A 35 8.90 12.16 14.98
C GLY A 35 9.84 13.35 14.75
N CYS A 36 9.46 14.29 13.90
CA CYS A 36 10.29 15.47 13.62
C CYS A 36 10.25 16.44 14.81
N TRP A 37 11.36 17.14 15.05
CA TRP A 37 11.44 18.18 16.11
C TRP A 37 10.59 19.42 15.79
N ALA A 38 10.35 19.68 14.49
CA ALA A 38 9.50 20.75 13.99
C ALA A 38 9.02 20.42 12.56
N GLY A 39 7.99 21.14 12.10
CA GLY A 39 7.32 20.92 10.82
C GLY A 39 5.99 20.18 10.97
N PRO A 40 5.14 20.17 9.93
CA PRO A 40 3.85 19.50 9.99
C PRO A 40 4.00 17.97 9.93
N VAL A 41 3.02 17.28 10.49
CA VAL A 41 2.72 15.89 10.10
C VAL A 41 1.88 15.96 8.83
N VAL A 42 2.27 15.19 7.82
CA VAL A 42 1.54 15.11 6.54
C VAL A 42 1.09 13.68 6.35
N ALA A 43 -0.22 13.49 6.15
CA ALA A 43 -0.80 12.21 5.78
C ALA A 43 -1.18 12.21 4.29
N ALA A 44 -1.12 11.05 3.66
CA ALA A 44 -1.56 10.84 2.28
C ALA A 44 -2.47 9.62 2.19
N ALA A 45 -3.41 9.66 1.25
CA ALA A 45 -4.25 8.52 0.89
C ALA A 45 -4.09 8.25 -0.61
N VAL A 46 -3.79 7.01 -0.98
CA VAL A 46 -3.51 6.62 -2.37
C VAL A 46 -4.38 5.43 -2.76
N ILE A 47 -5.14 5.61 -3.84
CA ILE A 47 -5.80 4.50 -4.54
C ILE A 47 -4.85 4.07 -5.66
N LEU A 48 -4.37 2.83 -5.61
CA LEU A 48 -3.49 2.28 -6.64
C LEU A 48 -4.29 1.86 -7.89
N PRO A 49 -3.70 1.98 -9.09
CA PRO A 49 -4.27 1.36 -10.28
C PRO A 49 -4.15 -0.18 -10.19
N ASP A 50 -5.04 -0.90 -10.90
CA ASP A 50 -5.11 -2.37 -10.81
C ASP A 50 -3.84 -3.08 -11.33
N ASP A 51 -3.03 -2.40 -12.15
CA ASP A 51 -1.78 -2.88 -12.74
C ASP A 51 -0.52 -2.32 -12.06
N ALA A 52 -0.66 -1.77 -10.86
CA ALA A 52 0.49 -1.29 -10.07
C ALA A 52 1.52 -2.41 -9.86
N ASP A 53 2.77 -2.14 -10.24
CA ASP A 53 3.90 -3.02 -9.97
C ASP A 53 4.37 -2.82 -8.52
N LEU A 54 4.07 -3.79 -7.67
CA LEU A 54 4.45 -3.83 -6.26
C LEU A 54 5.59 -4.85 -6.10
N ALA A 55 6.76 -4.48 -6.64
CA ALA A 55 7.99 -5.26 -6.60
C ALA A 55 8.58 -5.38 -5.17
#